data_AF-A0A961YVG9-F1
#
_entry.id   AF-A0A961YVG9-F1
#
_cell.length_a   1.000
_cell.length_b   1.000
_cell.length_c   1.000
_cell.angle_alpha   90.00
_cell.angle_beta   90.00
_cell.angle_gamma   90.00
#
_symmetry.space_group_name_H-M   'P 1'
#
loop_
_entity.id
_entity.type
_entity.pdbx_description
1 polymer ?
#
loop_
_entity_poly.entity_id
_entity_poly.type
_entity_poly.pdbx_seq_one_letter_code
_entity_poly.pdbx_strand_id
1 'polypeptide(L)'
;MGEQGKKAASDPLVPAKTPFGYNVGVNYESWEVGRTGYSIAADLDQIHENFRLIRTYHDAGFAETPVIDGTQAQVIDWIVAHPGTELVMGTNNSALAQGGFGSPWSAGLMTTKTYTDAWVDMLIDAFGSVAKVKAGLRAILLGNEVDANGPPPGDPDFDTYVNTWIPKAFDNLKASLAAKGLGSIAISTTIANYGATNEVSVKIPAHIIANWGSGWNNGEPFVLFNQYTPDNQTSTDFKAVETYFDSVAAAFGSSLEVFIGETGYSTDAVTPGGAANQATVYTEIFTWLTGQKSSGGKTVPLFFFDAFDRPAYPTGQIGFGVYGEDSSSQPTGLKPGLATIFPAWTTKAVTSATKHSESLYGDRSHDVIRAKAGDDIVLGLGGGDKLFGQGGFDLIMGNGGRDHLKGGKGMDMLDGGRGKDLLDGGGGDDTMRGGKGRDTFVLSDDGSIDTVVDFRDGIDRFALSGGLKTGGLAFEQAGADTEIRYHGEVLAVILATDKGQFDKGDFFHF
;
A
#
# COMPACT_ATOMS: atom_id res chain seq x y z
N MET A 1 22.38 38.03 -0.85
CA MET A 1 21.71 37.86 0.46
C MET A 1 20.25 37.58 0.13
N GLY A 2 19.74 36.37 0.06
CA GLY A 2 20.04 35.17 0.84
C GLY A 2 18.78 34.78 1.62
N GLU A 3 17.62 34.70 0.96
CA GLU A 3 16.43 34.07 1.56
C GLU A 3 16.55 32.57 1.32
N GLN A 4 17.07 31.87 2.32
CA GLN A 4 17.00 30.43 2.41
C GLN A 4 15.52 30.02 2.42
N GLY A 5 15.11 29.31 1.37
CA GLY A 5 13.81 28.69 1.28
C GLY A 5 13.56 27.82 2.52
N LYS A 6 12.55 28.19 3.30
CA LYS A 6 11.91 27.24 4.22
C LYS A 6 11.30 26.14 3.37
N LYS A 7 11.97 24.98 3.31
CA LYS A 7 11.35 23.71 2.89
C LYS A 7 10.05 23.58 3.68
N ALA A 8 8.91 23.62 2.99
CA ALA A 8 7.65 23.21 3.58
C ALA A 8 7.75 21.72 3.93
N ALA A 9 7.34 21.37 5.16
CA ALA A 9 7.36 20.01 5.65
C ALA A 9 6.44 19.12 4.79
N SER A 10 7.03 18.22 4.02
CA SER A 10 6.37 17.05 3.45
C SER A 10 5.91 16.14 4.59
N ASP A 11 4.76 15.49 4.42
CA ASP A 11 4.10 14.57 5.35
C ASP A 11 5.06 13.84 6.34
N PRO A 12 4.98 14.08 7.66
CA PRO A 12 5.97 13.61 8.62
C PRO A 12 5.86 12.11 9.00
N LEU A 13 4.96 11.35 8.37
CA LEU A 13 4.66 9.96 8.74
C LEU A 13 5.45 8.91 7.98
N VAL A 14 6.23 9.30 6.99
CA VAL A 14 7.00 8.39 6.17
C VAL A 14 8.43 8.92 6.22
N PRO A 15 9.43 8.16 6.72
CA PRO A 15 10.78 8.67 6.79
C PRO A 15 11.21 9.12 5.41
N ALA A 16 11.86 10.29 5.33
CA ALA A 16 12.51 10.68 4.08
C ALA A 16 13.42 9.51 3.66
N LYS A 17 13.26 9.04 2.41
CA LYS A 17 14.00 7.94 1.77
C LYS A 17 13.48 6.51 1.95
N THR A 18 12.19 6.32 2.23
CA THR A 18 11.55 4.99 2.12
C THR A 18 10.82 4.84 0.78
N PRO A 19 10.78 3.63 0.20
CA PRO A 19 9.94 3.36 -0.96
C PRO A 19 8.44 3.21 -0.63
N PHE A 20 8.03 3.27 0.65
CA PHE A 20 6.65 3.01 1.07
C PHE A 20 5.83 4.31 1.16
N GLY A 21 4.58 4.28 0.69
CA GLY A 21 3.57 5.31 0.90
C GLY A 21 2.89 5.23 2.26
N TYR A 22 3.14 4.16 3.03
CA TYR A 22 2.57 3.90 4.35
C TYR A 22 3.66 3.52 5.36
N ASN A 23 3.42 3.80 6.64
CA ASN A 23 4.39 3.54 7.71
C ASN A 23 4.10 2.25 8.51
N VAL A 24 2.88 1.73 8.41
CA VAL A 24 2.47 0.53 9.13
C VAL A 24 1.93 -0.45 8.11
N GLY A 25 2.64 -1.56 7.97
CA GLY A 25 2.23 -2.69 7.17
C GLY A 25 1.88 -3.90 8.01
N VAL A 26 1.46 -4.95 7.32
CA VAL A 26 1.25 -6.27 7.92
C VAL A 26 1.98 -7.30 7.07
N ASN A 27 2.56 -8.29 7.74
CA ASN A 27 3.04 -9.49 7.09
C ASN A 27 1.84 -10.37 6.73
N TYR A 28 1.94 -11.09 5.62
CA TYR A 28 0.93 -12.02 5.17
C TYR A 28 1.63 -13.26 4.62
N GLU A 29 1.67 -14.31 5.44
CA GLU A 29 2.03 -15.65 4.99
C GLU A 29 0.88 -16.20 4.12
N SER A 30 0.93 -15.95 2.80
CA SER A 30 -0.13 -16.34 1.86
C SER A 30 -0.29 -17.85 1.67
N TRP A 31 0.66 -18.64 2.17
CA TRP A 31 0.64 -20.10 2.09
C TRP A 31 -0.07 -20.74 3.28
N GLU A 32 -0.62 -21.91 3.02
CA GLU A 32 -1.78 -22.45 3.70
C GLU A 32 -1.43 -23.43 4.83
N VAL A 33 -0.80 -22.97 5.91
CA VAL A 33 -0.41 -23.89 7.01
C VAL A 33 -1.54 -24.04 8.02
N GLY A 34 -2.39 -25.05 7.79
CA GLY A 34 -3.42 -25.47 8.75
C GLY A 34 -4.70 -24.63 8.79
N ARG A 35 -4.86 -23.69 7.87
CA ARG A 35 -6.10 -22.93 7.63
C ARG A 35 -6.98 -23.71 6.67
N THR A 36 -8.30 -23.78 6.92
CA THR A 36 -9.23 -24.53 6.06
C THR A 36 -10.35 -23.64 5.55
N GLY A 37 -10.57 -23.63 4.23
CA GLY A 37 -11.65 -22.85 3.61
C GLY A 37 -11.36 -21.35 3.48
N TYR A 38 -10.13 -20.92 3.71
CA TYR A 38 -9.67 -19.55 3.47
C TYR A 38 -9.59 -19.22 1.96
N SER A 39 -9.49 -17.93 1.64
CA SER A 39 -9.35 -17.39 0.28
C SER A 39 -8.41 -16.21 0.36
N ILE A 40 -7.34 -16.22 -0.45
CA ILE A 40 -6.37 -15.13 -0.50
C ILE A 40 -7.05 -13.79 -0.81
N ALA A 41 -8.03 -13.77 -1.73
CA ALA A 41 -8.74 -12.54 -2.06
C ALA A 41 -9.51 -11.98 -0.85
N ALA A 42 -10.15 -12.85 -0.07
CA ALA A 42 -10.96 -12.40 1.05
C ALA A 42 -10.13 -12.11 2.31
N ASP A 43 -9.01 -12.81 2.49
CA ASP A 43 -7.95 -12.42 3.43
C ASP A 43 -7.44 -11.02 3.12
N LEU A 44 -7.14 -10.74 1.85
CA LEU A 44 -6.64 -9.44 1.42
C LEU A 44 -7.72 -8.36 1.52
N ASP A 45 -8.99 -8.67 1.24
CA ASP A 45 -10.11 -7.76 1.52
C ASP A 45 -10.14 -7.39 3.01
N GLN A 46 -9.94 -8.37 3.90
CA GLN A 46 -9.92 -8.19 5.35
C GLN A 46 -8.68 -7.39 5.82
N ILE A 47 -7.50 -7.69 5.27
CA ILE A 47 -6.26 -6.93 5.53
C ILE A 47 -6.43 -5.49 5.06
N HIS A 48 -7.00 -5.28 3.87
CA HIS A 48 -7.27 -3.99 3.27
C HIS A 48 -8.33 -3.19 4.05
N GLU A 49 -8.93 -3.72 5.10
CA GLU A 49 -9.70 -2.88 6.01
C GLU A 49 -8.80 -2.03 6.93
N ASN A 50 -7.57 -2.51 7.24
CA ASN A 50 -6.72 -1.92 8.28
C ASN A 50 -5.28 -1.63 7.83
N PHE A 51 -4.86 -2.17 6.69
CA PHE A 51 -3.51 -1.99 6.15
C PHE A 51 -3.57 -1.68 4.66
N ARG A 52 -2.62 -0.86 4.21
CA ARG A 52 -2.38 -0.58 2.79
C ARG A 52 -0.99 -0.99 2.35
N LEU A 53 -0.15 -1.47 3.28
CA LEU A 53 1.18 -1.96 3.00
C LEU A 53 1.24 -3.42 3.43
N ILE A 54 1.40 -4.31 2.46
CA ILE A 54 1.34 -5.75 2.66
C ILE A 54 2.71 -6.33 2.32
N ARG A 55 3.32 -7.02 3.26
CA ARG A 55 4.55 -7.78 3.04
C ARG A 55 4.21 -9.26 2.95
N THR A 56 4.76 -9.93 1.94
CA THR A 56 4.52 -11.35 1.67
C THR A 56 5.86 -12.08 1.59
N TYR A 57 5.84 -13.42 1.62
CA TYR A 57 7.06 -14.24 1.53
C TYR A 57 6.82 -15.41 0.59
N HIS A 58 7.75 -15.67 -0.32
CA HIS A 58 7.54 -16.67 -1.37
C HIS A 58 8.81 -17.42 -1.67
N ASP A 59 8.66 -18.58 -2.27
CA ASP A 59 9.82 -19.20 -2.91
C ASP A 59 10.23 -18.37 -4.13
N ALA A 60 11.54 -18.22 -4.35
CA ALA A 60 12.03 -17.70 -5.61
C ALA A 60 11.96 -18.79 -6.71
N GLY A 61 11.98 -20.07 -6.30
CA GLY A 61 11.88 -21.25 -7.15
C GLY A 61 12.72 -22.41 -6.63
N PHE A 62 12.70 -23.54 -7.35
CA PHE A 62 13.43 -24.76 -7.01
C PHE A 62 14.30 -25.21 -8.19
N ALA A 63 15.52 -25.70 -7.90
CA ALA A 63 16.43 -26.31 -8.88
C ALA A 63 16.54 -25.52 -10.21
N GLU A 64 16.96 -24.25 -10.13
CA GLU A 64 17.18 -23.31 -11.25
C GLU A 64 15.92 -22.83 -11.99
N THR A 65 14.72 -23.29 -11.65
CA THR A 65 13.49 -22.79 -12.29
C THR A 65 12.95 -21.60 -11.49
N PRO A 66 12.82 -20.40 -12.08
CA PRO A 66 12.17 -19.27 -11.43
C PRO A 66 10.68 -19.56 -11.27
N VAL A 67 10.11 -19.12 -10.15
CA VAL A 67 8.69 -19.31 -9.84
C VAL A 67 8.12 -18.03 -9.23
N ILE A 68 6.91 -17.69 -9.66
CA ILE A 68 5.94 -16.92 -8.89
C ILE A 68 4.88 -17.94 -8.52
N ASP A 69 4.81 -18.32 -7.24
CA ASP A 69 3.95 -19.44 -6.83
C ASP A 69 2.47 -19.06 -6.92
N GLY A 70 1.59 -20.07 -6.90
CA GLY A 70 0.16 -19.87 -7.09
C GLY A 70 -0.52 -19.01 -6.02
N THR A 71 0.03 -18.96 -4.80
CA THR A 71 -0.45 -18.05 -3.76
C THR A 71 0.01 -16.63 -4.06
N GLN A 72 1.25 -16.46 -4.52
CA GLN A 72 1.75 -15.14 -4.88
C GLN A 72 1.07 -14.53 -6.10
N ALA A 73 0.78 -15.35 -7.11
CA ALA A 73 0.02 -14.91 -8.28
C ALA A 73 -1.35 -14.35 -7.87
N GLN A 74 -2.05 -15.01 -6.95
CA GLN A 74 -3.34 -14.53 -6.42
C GLN A 74 -3.21 -13.21 -5.65
N VAL A 75 -2.14 -13.03 -4.86
CA VAL A 75 -1.85 -11.74 -4.21
C VAL A 75 -1.62 -10.65 -5.25
N ILE A 76 -0.81 -10.93 -6.28
CA ILE A 76 -0.51 -9.96 -7.35
C ILE A 76 -1.79 -9.58 -8.11
N ASP A 77 -2.62 -10.54 -8.48
CA ASP A 77 -3.91 -10.30 -9.14
C ASP A 77 -4.80 -9.38 -8.30
N TRP A 78 -4.87 -9.63 -6.99
CA TRP A 78 -5.62 -8.80 -6.06
C TRP A 78 -5.02 -7.38 -5.94
N ILE A 79 -3.70 -7.24 -5.80
CA ILE A 79 -3.02 -5.93 -5.73
C ILE A 79 -3.26 -5.10 -7.01
N VAL A 80 -3.20 -5.74 -8.18
CA VAL A 80 -3.49 -5.08 -9.47
C VAL A 80 -4.93 -4.58 -9.54
N ALA A 81 -5.88 -5.27 -8.90
CA ALA A 81 -7.28 -4.87 -8.83
C ALA A 81 -7.58 -3.80 -7.76
N HIS A 82 -6.65 -3.54 -6.83
CA HIS A 82 -6.85 -2.65 -5.68
C HIS A 82 -5.77 -1.56 -5.59
N PRO A 83 -5.77 -0.58 -6.52
CA PRO A 83 -4.82 0.52 -6.50
C PRO A 83 -4.90 1.29 -5.17
N GLY A 84 -3.74 1.69 -4.64
CA GLY A 84 -3.62 2.26 -3.30
C GLY A 84 -3.18 1.23 -2.25
N THR A 85 -3.11 -0.06 -2.58
CA THR A 85 -2.40 -1.05 -1.76
C THR A 85 -1.01 -1.29 -2.32
N GLU A 86 -0.02 -1.26 -1.44
CA GLU A 86 1.39 -1.46 -1.72
C GLU A 86 1.83 -2.85 -1.32
N LEU A 87 2.56 -3.51 -2.21
CA LEU A 87 3.14 -4.82 -2.00
C LEU A 87 4.65 -4.71 -1.74
N VAL A 88 5.11 -5.46 -0.75
CA VAL A 88 6.51 -5.79 -0.52
C VAL A 88 6.66 -7.30 -0.67
N MET A 89 7.45 -7.73 -1.65
CA MET A 89 7.62 -9.14 -1.96
C MET A 89 8.89 -9.68 -1.32
N GLY A 90 8.77 -10.54 -0.32
CA GLY A 90 9.88 -11.31 0.21
C GLY A 90 10.14 -12.59 -0.58
N THR A 91 11.40 -12.94 -0.74
CA THR A 91 11.82 -14.23 -1.28
C THR A 91 12.37 -15.13 -0.17
N ASN A 92 12.34 -16.43 -0.40
CA ASN A 92 13.01 -17.42 0.44
C ASN A 92 14.53 -17.19 0.39
N ASN A 93 15.24 -17.66 1.43
CA ASN A 93 16.69 -17.65 1.52
C ASN A 93 17.38 -18.45 0.40
N SER A 94 16.69 -19.39 -0.26
CA SER A 94 17.12 -20.09 -1.48
C SER A 94 17.53 -19.13 -2.61
N ALA A 95 17.02 -17.89 -2.61
CA ALA A 95 17.44 -16.83 -3.52
C ALA A 95 18.92 -16.47 -3.34
N LEU A 96 19.44 -16.56 -2.11
CA LEU A 96 20.80 -16.14 -1.73
C LEU A 96 21.74 -17.32 -1.46
N ALA A 97 21.25 -18.38 -0.82
CA ALA A 97 22.01 -19.59 -0.52
C ALA A 97 21.10 -20.83 -0.52
N GLN A 98 21.62 -21.95 -1.03
CA GLN A 98 20.96 -23.25 -0.99
C GLN A 98 21.78 -24.23 -0.15
N GLY A 99 21.11 -25.25 0.40
CA GLY A 99 21.75 -26.27 1.24
C GLY A 99 21.44 -26.07 2.73
N GLY A 100 22.42 -26.37 3.60
CA GLY A 100 22.23 -26.33 5.04
C GLY A 100 21.58 -27.59 5.61
N PHE A 101 21.35 -27.59 6.93
CA PHE A 101 20.69 -28.69 7.68
C PHE A 101 21.25 -30.10 7.40
N GLY A 102 22.57 -30.21 7.23
CA GLY A 102 23.27 -31.46 6.94
C GLY A 102 23.69 -31.65 5.48
N SER A 103 23.37 -30.70 4.58
CA SER A 103 23.88 -30.63 3.21
C SER A 103 24.88 -29.47 3.04
N PRO A 104 25.87 -29.59 2.13
CA PRO A 104 26.79 -28.49 1.82
C PRO A 104 26.05 -27.25 1.32
N TRP A 105 26.58 -26.08 1.64
CA TRP A 105 26.05 -24.82 1.13
C TRP A 105 26.46 -24.59 -0.32
N SER A 106 25.64 -23.85 -1.04
CA SER A 106 25.93 -23.41 -2.41
C SER A 106 25.23 -22.08 -2.71
N ALA A 107 25.68 -21.43 -3.78
CA ALA A 107 25.14 -20.14 -4.20
C ALA A 107 23.63 -20.24 -4.51
N GLY A 108 22.86 -19.27 -4.04
CA GLY A 108 21.43 -19.19 -4.28
C GLY A 108 21.07 -18.89 -5.74
N LEU A 109 19.78 -19.04 -6.05
CA LEU A 109 19.28 -18.97 -7.43
C LEU A 109 19.52 -17.60 -8.08
N MET A 110 19.35 -16.51 -7.32
CA MET A 110 19.49 -15.15 -7.84
C MET A 110 20.95 -14.71 -8.04
N THR A 111 21.92 -15.54 -7.63
CA THR A 111 23.35 -15.29 -7.90
C THR A 111 23.73 -15.44 -9.39
N THR A 112 22.79 -15.86 -10.23
CA THR A 112 22.95 -15.94 -11.69
C THR A 112 22.04 -14.96 -12.41
N LYS A 113 22.60 -14.23 -13.38
CA LYS A 113 21.88 -13.21 -14.15
C LYS A 113 20.79 -13.79 -15.04
N THR A 114 21.02 -14.98 -15.61
CA THR A 114 20.01 -15.71 -16.39
C THR A 114 18.76 -15.98 -15.56
N TYR A 115 18.93 -16.36 -14.29
CA TYR A 115 17.82 -16.60 -13.39
C TYR A 115 17.07 -15.33 -13.05
N THR A 116 17.78 -14.24 -12.69
CA THR A 116 17.11 -12.96 -12.38
C THR A 116 16.41 -12.35 -13.59
N ASP A 117 16.95 -12.52 -14.80
CA ASP A 117 16.28 -12.08 -16.04
C ASP A 117 14.96 -12.83 -16.24
N ALA A 118 14.98 -14.16 -16.10
CA ALA A 118 13.78 -14.98 -16.24
C ALA A 118 12.76 -14.72 -15.12
N TRP A 119 13.21 -14.52 -13.88
CA TRP A 119 12.34 -14.19 -12.75
C TRP A 119 11.66 -12.83 -12.92
N VAL A 120 12.39 -11.80 -13.40
CA VAL A 120 11.80 -10.48 -13.68
C VAL A 120 10.78 -10.55 -14.84
N ASP A 121 11.02 -11.39 -15.85
CA ASP A 121 10.03 -11.61 -16.90
C ASP A 121 8.73 -12.23 -16.33
N MET A 122 8.85 -13.24 -15.46
CA MET A 122 7.69 -13.82 -14.77
C MET A 122 6.97 -12.81 -13.86
N LEU A 123 7.71 -11.93 -13.17
CA LEU A 123 7.13 -10.87 -12.36
C LEU A 123 6.28 -9.91 -13.24
N ILE A 124 6.81 -9.50 -14.38
CA ILE A 124 6.10 -8.60 -15.31
C ILE A 124 4.84 -9.29 -15.85
N ASP A 125 4.95 -10.56 -16.23
CA ASP A 125 3.82 -11.36 -16.72
C ASP A 125 2.74 -11.50 -15.65
N ALA A 126 3.11 -11.76 -14.38
CA ALA A 126 2.17 -11.87 -13.27
C ALA A 126 1.41 -10.56 -13.02
N PHE A 127 2.10 -9.41 -13.06
CA PHE A 127 1.45 -8.09 -12.98
C PHE A 127 0.75 -7.68 -14.29
N GLY A 128 1.02 -8.38 -15.40
CA GLY A 128 0.54 -8.10 -16.75
C GLY A 128 1.20 -6.90 -17.46
N SER A 129 1.99 -6.07 -16.78
CA SER A 129 2.79 -5.00 -17.41
C SER A 129 3.78 -4.34 -16.44
N VAL A 130 4.82 -3.70 -16.99
CA VAL A 130 5.77 -2.84 -16.24
C VAL A 130 5.05 -1.71 -15.49
N ALA A 131 4.01 -1.12 -16.07
CA ALA A 131 3.25 -0.04 -15.43
C ALA A 131 2.53 -0.53 -14.16
N LYS A 132 1.92 -1.73 -14.23
CA LYS A 132 1.24 -2.35 -13.09
C LYS A 132 2.22 -2.80 -12.00
N VAL A 133 3.41 -3.29 -12.36
CA VAL A 133 4.48 -3.54 -11.37
C VAL A 133 4.81 -2.25 -10.62
N LYS A 134 5.05 -1.14 -11.33
CA LYS A 134 5.36 0.15 -10.67
C LYS A 134 4.23 0.68 -9.80
N ALA A 135 2.98 0.43 -10.18
CA ALA A 135 1.82 0.88 -9.43
C ALA A 135 1.67 0.12 -8.10
N GLY A 136 1.89 -1.21 -8.09
CA GLY A 136 1.61 -2.05 -6.91
C GLY A 136 2.83 -2.44 -6.07
N LEU A 137 4.01 -2.65 -6.67
CA LEU A 137 5.20 -3.17 -5.98
C LEU A 137 6.09 -2.02 -5.50
N ARG A 138 6.53 -2.08 -4.23
CA ARG A 138 7.45 -1.09 -3.64
C ARG A 138 8.83 -1.62 -3.39
N ALA A 139 8.93 -2.86 -2.93
CA ALA A 139 10.22 -3.47 -2.67
C ALA A 139 10.21 -4.99 -2.90
N ILE A 140 11.37 -5.51 -3.27
CA ILE A 140 11.68 -6.94 -3.27
C ILE A 140 12.70 -7.20 -2.16
N LEU A 141 12.39 -8.09 -1.23
CA LEU A 141 13.27 -8.47 -0.14
C LEU A 141 13.90 -9.82 -0.45
N LEU A 142 15.21 -9.83 -0.70
CA LEU A 142 15.95 -11.05 -0.97
C LEU A 142 16.27 -11.77 0.33
N GLY A 143 15.61 -12.91 0.55
CA GLY A 143 15.76 -13.70 1.77
C GLY A 143 15.05 -13.08 2.97
N ASN A 144 15.00 -13.87 4.05
CA ASN A 144 14.51 -13.45 5.36
C ASN A 144 15.50 -13.91 6.44
N GLU A 145 15.96 -12.97 7.26
CA GLU A 145 16.96 -13.19 8.32
C GLU A 145 18.22 -13.83 7.75
N VAL A 146 18.78 -13.16 6.74
CA VAL A 146 19.88 -13.69 5.93
C VAL A 146 21.17 -13.91 6.72
N ASP A 147 21.23 -13.33 7.91
CA ASP A 147 22.27 -13.48 8.91
C ASP A 147 22.10 -14.71 9.81
N ALA A 148 20.90 -15.27 9.89
CA ALA A 148 20.59 -16.48 10.66
C ALA A 148 20.38 -17.72 9.77
N ASN A 149 19.86 -17.51 8.56
CA ASN A 149 19.39 -18.59 7.69
C ASN A 149 20.30 -18.88 6.48
N GLY A 150 21.54 -18.39 6.53
CA GLY A 150 22.61 -18.75 5.60
C GLY A 150 23.68 -19.63 6.25
N PRO A 151 24.83 -19.85 5.59
CA PRO A 151 26.01 -20.43 6.23
C PRO A 151 26.30 -19.73 7.58
N PRO A 152 26.48 -20.46 8.68
CA PRO A 152 26.76 -19.87 10.00
C PRO A 152 28.23 -19.42 10.10
N PRO A 153 28.61 -18.58 11.08
CA PRO A 153 30.01 -18.19 11.24
C PRO A 153 30.85 -19.42 11.59
N GLY A 154 32.01 -19.55 10.94
CA GLY A 154 32.88 -20.73 11.05
C GLY A 154 32.58 -21.83 10.04
N ASP A 155 31.49 -21.73 9.28
CA ASP A 155 31.28 -22.53 8.08
C ASP A 155 32.25 -22.10 6.96
N PRO A 156 32.84 -23.03 6.18
CA PRO A 156 33.74 -22.69 5.08
C PRO A 156 33.13 -21.74 4.04
N ASP A 157 31.81 -21.78 3.85
CA ASP A 157 31.11 -20.97 2.87
C ASP A 157 30.64 -19.61 3.41
N PHE A 158 30.81 -19.33 4.71
CA PHE A 158 30.37 -18.09 5.35
C PHE A 158 30.89 -16.82 4.66
N ASP A 159 32.21 -16.72 4.50
CA ASP A 159 32.83 -15.54 3.88
C ASP A 159 32.43 -15.42 2.40
N THR A 160 32.27 -16.55 1.69
CA THR A 160 31.81 -16.54 0.28
C THR A 160 30.37 -16.08 0.18
N TYR A 161 29.50 -16.55 1.08
CA TYR A 161 28.10 -16.17 1.12
C TYR A 161 27.92 -14.67 1.34
N VAL A 162 28.50 -14.16 2.42
CA VAL A 162 28.39 -12.75 2.80
C VAL A 162 29.05 -11.85 1.75
N ASN A 163 30.26 -12.19 1.29
CA ASN A 163 31.04 -11.30 0.41
C ASN A 163 30.77 -11.47 -1.09
N THR A 164 30.14 -12.56 -1.51
CA THR A 164 29.96 -12.86 -2.94
C THR A 164 28.53 -13.20 -3.29
N TRP A 165 27.90 -14.17 -2.63
CA TRP A 165 26.57 -14.63 -3.03
C TRP A 165 25.52 -13.54 -2.84
N ILE A 166 25.48 -12.91 -1.67
CA ILE A 166 24.50 -11.84 -1.42
C ILE A 166 24.72 -10.65 -2.36
N PRO A 167 25.90 -9.99 -2.43
CA PRO A 167 26.10 -8.85 -3.33
C PRO A 167 25.76 -9.16 -4.79
N LYS A 168 26.17 -10.35 -5.27
CA LYS A 168 25.91 -10.77 -6.65
C LYS A 168 24.42 -10.97 -6.93
N ALA A 169 23.65 -11.50 -5.98
CA ALA A 169 22.20 -11.64 -6.14
C ALA A 169 21.51 -10.28 -6.29
N PHE A 170 21.90 -9.32 -5.46
CA PHE A 170 21.40 -7.95 -5.56
C PHE A 170 21.80 -7.26 -6.86
N ASP A 171 23.07 -7.33 -7.26
CA ASP A 171 23.56 -6.72 -8.50
C ASP A 171 22.85 -7.30 -9.73
N ASN A 172 22.66 -8.62 -9.76
CA ASN A 172 21.94 -9.28 -10.85
C ASN A 172 20.49 -8.83 -10.93
N LEU A 173 19.75 -8.89 -9.81
CA LEU A 173 18.33 -8.53 -9.79
C LEU A 173 18.14 -7.05 -10.15
N LYS A 174 18.99 -6.16 -9.62
CA LYS A 174 18.98 -4.74 -9.96
C LYS A 174 19.21 -4.51 -11.44
N ALA A 175 20.21 -5.18 -12.03
CA ALA A 175 20.48 -5.09 -13.46
C ALA A 175 19.31 -5.62 -14.30
N SER A 176 18.68 -6.72 -13.90
CA SER A 176 17.50 -7.29 -14.56
C SER A 176 16.29 -6.35 -14.51
N LEU A 177 15.97 -5.79 -13.33
CA LEU A 177 14.90 -4.81 -13.17
C LEU A 177 15.17 -3.55 -14.01
N ALA A 178 16.38 -2.99 -13.94
CA ALA A 178 16.75 -1.81 -14.72
C ALA A 178 16.61 -2.05 -16.23
N ALA A 179 17.04 -3.21 -16.73
CA ALA A 179 16.92 -3.59 -18.14
C ALA A 179 15.46 -3.66 -18.63
N LYS A 180 14.50 -3.87 -17.72
CA LYS A 180 13.06 -3.94 -18.00
C LYS A 180 12.31 -2.65 -17.62
N GLY A 181 13.04 -1.57 -17.33
CA GLY A 181 12.45 -0.27 -16.96
C GLY A 181 11.89 -0.22 -15.53
N LEU A 182 12.23 -1.20 -14.68
CA LEU A 182 11.82 -1.34 -13.28
C LEU A 182 12.92 -0.92 -12.30
N GLY A 183 13.93 -0.16 -12.73
CA GLY A 183 15.04 0.28 -11.87
C GLY A 183 14.65 1.21 -10.71
N SER A 184 13.37 1.62 -10.62
CA SER A 184 12.81 2.33 -9.48
C SER A 184 12.31 1.42 -8.37
N ILE A 185 12.11 0.12 -8.63
CA ILE A 185 11.69 -0.85 -7.61
C ILE A 185 12.86 -1.08 -6.66
N ALA A 186 12.62 -0.86 -5.36
CA ALA A 186 13.66 -1.06 -4.37
C ALA A 186 13.96 -2.54 -4.16
N ILE A 187 15.22 -2.84 -3.84
CA ILE A 187 15.65 -4.15 -3.38
C ILE A 187 16.24 -3.98 -1.99
N SER A 188 15.90 -4.91 -1.10
CA SER A 188 16.45 -4.96 0.24
C SER A 188 16.44 -6.41 0.75
N THR A 189 16.64 -6.62 2.04
CA THR A 189 16.59 -7.90 2.73
C THR A 189 16.18 -7.68 4.18
N THR A 190 16.03 -8.76 4.94
CA THR A 190 15.84 -8.69 6.39
C THR A 190 16.97 -9.40 7.14
N ILE A 191 17.26 -8.87 8.33
CA ILE A 191 18.21 -9.43 9.28
C ILE A 191 17.54 -9.67 10.63
N ALA A 192 17.97 -10.69 11.36
CA ALA A 192 17.49 -11.05 12.69
C ALA A 192 18.31 -10.39 13.82
N ASN A 193 17.78 -10.45 15.04
CA ASN A 193 18.52 -10.14 16.25
C ASN A 193 18.80 -11.37 17.11
N TYR A 194 20.07 -11.64 17.40
CA TYR A 194 20.42 -12.53 18.50
C TYR A 194 21.70 -12.04 19.22
N GLY A 195 21.54 -11.25 20.27
CA GLY A 195 22.51 -11.05 21.35
C GLY A 195 23.86 -10.38 20.99
N ALA A 196 24.53 -9.85 22.02
CA ALA A 196 25.74 -9.02 21.89
C ALA A 196 27.01 -9.73 21.37
N THR A 197 26.98 -11.04 21.11
CA THR A 197 28.16 -11.84 20.72
C THR A 197 28.09 -12.46 19.34
N ASN A 198 27.06 -12.18 18.54
CA ASN A 198 26.95 -12.75 17.20
C ASN A 198 27.94 -12.07 16.24
N GLU A 199 29.08 -12.72 15.97
CA GLU A 199 30.02 -12.24 14.96
C GLU A 199 29.35 -12.06 13.59
N VAL A 200 28.31 -12.83 13.26
CA VAL A 200 27.52 -12.64 12.02
C VAL A 200 26.70 -11.36 12.04
N SER A 201 26.07 -11.01 13.17
CA SER A 201 25.26 -9.80 13.28
C SER A 201 26.11 -8.53 13.32
N VAL A 202 27.43 -8.62 13.55
CA VAL A 202 28.36 -7.47 13.40
C VAL A 202 29.00 -7.45 12.01
N LYS A 203 29.38 -8.62 11.46
CA LYS A 203 29.99 -8.71 10.13
C LYS A 203 29.02 -8.36 9.02
N ILE A 204 27.74 -8.73 9.13
CA ILE A 204 26.75 -8.42 8.09
C ILE A 204 26.49 -6.93 8.01
N PRO A 205 26.10 -6.19 9.06
CA PRO A 205 25.99 -4.73 9.00
C PRO A 205 27.25 -4.03 8.49
N ALA A 206 28.44 -4.43 8.96
CA ALA A 206 29.70 -3.89 8.44
C ALA A 206 29.87 -4.17 6.94
N HIS A 207 29.47 -5.35 6.47
CA HIS A 207 29.51 -5.74 5.08
C HIS A 207 28.46 -5.00 4.23
N ILE A 208 27.24 -4.83 4.74
CA ILE A 208 26.18 -4.01 4.13
C ILE A 208 26.69 -2.58 3.92
N ILE A 209 27.26 -1.98 4.97
CA ILE A 209 27.83 -0.63 4.92
C ILE A 209 28.98 -0.55 3.89
N ALA A 210 29.84 -1.57 3.85
CA ALA A 210 31.04 -1.56 3.02
C ALA A 210 30.79 -1.93 1.54
N ASN A 211 29.78 -2.75 1.24
CA ASN A 211 29.62 -3.38 -0.07
C ASN A 211 28.23 -3.15 -0.68
N TRP A 212 27.20 -2.85 0.11
CA TRP A 212 25.85 -2.60 -0.38
C TRP A 212 25.57 -1.08 -0.47
N GLY A 213 26.66 -0.30 -0.55
CA GLY A 213 26.70 1.15 -0.37
C GLY A 213 25.93 1.96 -1.43
N SER A 214 25.55 3.17 -1.00
CA SER A 214 24.91 4.36 -1.61
C SER A 214 24.05 4.27 -2.88
N GLY A 215 24.23 3.30 -3.78
CA GLY A 215 23.52 3.19 -5.05
C GLY A 215 22.43 2.13 -5.11
N TRP A 216 22.20 1.34 -4.05
CA TRP A 216 21.34 0.14 -4.09
C TRP A 216 19.90 0.44 -4.52
N ASN A 217 19.31 1.52 -4.02
CA ASN A 217 17.97 2.00 -4.36
C ASN A 217 18.02 3.45 -4.83
N ASN A 218 18.69 3.71 -5.97
CA ASN A 218 18.80 5.06 -6.55
C ASN A 218 19.31 6.17 -5.59
N GLY A 219 20.10 5.81 -4.56
CA GLY A 219 20.56 6.77 -3.54
C GLY A 219 19.97 6.57 -2.14
N GLU A 220 19.00 5.66 -1.98
CA GLU A 220 18.17 5.53 -0.78
C GLU A 220 18.13 4.09 -0.24
N PRO A 221 19.29 3.52 0.14
CA PRO A 221 19.35 2.13 0.58
C PRO A 221 18.70 1.97 1.96
N PHE A 222 18.05 0.83 2.19
CA PHE A 222 17.47 0.46 3.48
C PHE A 222 17.60 -1.04 3.75
N VAL A 223 17.45 -1.43 5.01
CA VAL A 223 17.36 -2.82 5.48
C VAL A 223 16.21 -2.96 6.48
N LEU A 224 15.56 -4.13 6.50
CA LEU A 224 14.56 -4.42 7.52
C LEU A 224 15.14 -5.32 8.60
N PHE A 225 14.60 -5.19 9.80
CA PHE A 225 15.02 -5.98 10.94
C PHE A 225 13.82 -6.66 11.61
N ASN A 226 13.94 -7.96 11.84
CA ASN A 226 12.92 -8.73 12.53
C ASN A 226 13.21 -8.71 14.03
N GLN A 227 12.26 -8.21 14.83
CA GLN A 227 12.41 -8.09 16.27
C GLN A 227 11.10 -8.22 17.01
N TYR A 228 11.12 -9.03 18.05
CA TYR A 228 10.00 -9.27 18.94
C TYR A 228 10.34 -8.88 20.38
N THR A 229 9.35 -8.82 21.26
CA THR A 229 9.64 -8.58 22.68
C THR A 229 10.51 -9.72 23.26
N PRO A 230 11.36 -9.44 24.27
CA PRO A 230 12.31 -10.42 24.83
C PRO A 230 11.66 -11.64 25.49
N ASP A 231 12.51 -12.55 25.96
CA ASP A 231 12.14 -13.73 26.76
C ASP A 231 11.14 -14.64 26.06
N ASN A 232 11.38 -14.92 24.78
CA ASN A 232 10.47 -15.68 23.90
C ASN A 232 9.03 -15.12 23.93
N GLN A 233 8.90 -13.79 23.91
CA GLN A 233 7.62 -13.07 23.94
C GLN A 233 6.82 -13.26 25.24
N THR A 234 7.48 -13.52 26.36
CA THR A 234 6.81 -13.49 27.67
C THR A 234 6.78 -12.10 28.28
N SER A 235 7.62 -11.18 27.79
CA SER A 235 7.61 -9.77 28.17
C SER A 235 6.68 -8.95 27.27
N THR A 236 5.92 -8.03 27.86
CA THR A 236 5.13 -7.03 27.12
C THR A 236 5.88 -5.71 26.95
N ASP A 237 7.11 -5.59 27.44
CA ASP A 237 7.90 -4.37 27.37
C ASP A 237 8.48 -4.18 25.96
N PHE A 238 7.84 -3.33 25.16
CA PHE A 238 8.30 -2.98 23.83
C PHE A 238 9.56 -2.10 23.85
N LYS A 239 9.93 -1.50 24.99
CA LYS A 239 11.10 -0.62 25.07
C LYS A 239 12.41 -1.34 24.74
N ALA A 240 12.46 -2.65 24.98
CA ALA A 240 13.58 -3.48 24.56
C ALA A 240 13.75 -3.46 23.02
N VAL A 241 12.65 -3.60 22.28
CA VAL A 241 12.64 -3.53 20.80
C VAL A 241 13.14 -2.16 20.33
N GLU A 242 12.66 -1.07 20.94
CA GLU A 242 13.13 0.29 20.62
C GLU A 242 14.64 0.44 20.83
N THR A 243 15.15 -0.05 21.96
CA THR A 243 16.57 0.06 22.33
C THR A 243 17.46 -0.71 21.35
N TYR A 244 17.02 -1.89 20.90
CA TYR A 244 17.71 -2.65 19.88
C TYR A 244 17.67 -1.93 18.52
N PHE A 245 16.49 -1.46 18.11
CA PHE A 245 16.34 -0.70 16.88
C PHE A 245 17.28 0.52 16.85
N ASP A 246 17.30 1.33 17.91
CA ASP A 246 18.17 2.50 18.02
C ASP A 246 19.66 2.13 17.93
N SER A 247 20.05 0.98 18.50
CA SER A 247 21.43 0.49 18.45
C SER A 247 21.83 0.07 17.03
N VAL A 248 20.94 -0.62 16.32
CA VAL A 248 21.16 -1.03 14.92
C VAL A 248 21.21 0.20 14.00
N ALA A 249 20.24 1.11 14.14
CA ALA A 249 20.20 2.36 13.38
C ALA A 249 21.46 3.21 13.63
N ALA A 250 21.95 3.29 14.88
CA ALA A 250 23.19 3.99 15.21
C ALA A 250 24.43 3.35 14.54
N ALA A 251 24.47 2.03 14.41
CA ALA A 251 25.56 1.32 13.74
C ALA A 251 25.62 1.61 12.24
N PHE A 252 24.47 1.75 11.59
CA PHE A 252 24.36 2.11 10.17
C PHE A 252 24.52 3.63 9.90
N GLY A 253 24.26 4.46 10.91
CA GLY A 253 24.36 5.91 10.80
C GLY A 253 23.42 6.49 9.74
N SER A 254 23.87 7.50 9.00
CA SER A 254 23.07 8.14 7.94
C SER A 254 23.22 7.50 6.56
N SER A 255 23.95 6.39 6.46
CA SER A 255 24.33 5.75 5.19
C SER A 255 23.26 4.78 4.66
N LEU A 256 22.40 4.27 5.56
CA LEU A 256 21.38 3.26 5.29
C LEU A 256 20.19 3.53 6.24
N GLU A 257 18.97 3.55 5.71
CA GLU A 257 17.77 3.61 6.56
C GLU A 257 17.46 2.21 7.13
N VAL A 258 16.95 2.15 8.36
CA VAL A 258 16.61 0.89 9.04
C VAL A 258 15.13 0.88 9.35
N PHE A 259 14.44 -0.19 8.95
CA PHE A 259 13.01 -0.41 9.18
C PHE A 259 12.79 -1.69 9.99
N ILE A 260 11.58 -1.90 10.50
CA ILE A 260 11.21 -3.12 11.22
C ILE A 260 10.46 -4.04 10.27
N GLY A 261 11.05 -5.18 9.92
CA GLY A 261 10.46 -6.16 8.98
C GLY A 261 9.40 -7.04 9.62
N GLU A 262 9.55 -7.34 10.90
CA GLU A 262 8.60 -8.11 11.68
C GLU A 262 8.65 -7.65 13.12
N THR A 263 7.48 -7.40 13.71
CA THR A 263 7.31 -7.23 15.16
C THR A 263 5.91 -7.63 15.55
N GLY A 264 5.72 -8.09 16.77
CA GLY A 264 4.43 -8.53 17.27
C GLY A 264 4.51 -9.18 18.63
N TYR A 265 3.40 -9.79 19.02
CA TYR A 265 3.28 -10.55 20.25
C TYR A 265 2.24 -11.66 20.03
N SER A 266 2.61 -12.90 20.31
CA SER A 266 1.69 -14.04 20.19
C SER A 266 0.75 -14.15 21.39
N THR A 267 -0.55 -14.30 21.14
CA THR A 267 -1.56 -14.47 22.20
C THR A 267 -1.48 -15.81 22.93
N ASP A 268 -0.65 -16.74 22.47
CA ASP A 268 -0.42 -18.05 23.08
C ASP A 268 0.99 -18.19 23.69
N ALA A 269 1.83 -17.15 23.64
CA ALA A 269 3.14 -17.12 24.28
C ALA A 269 3.04 -17.22 25.81
N VAL A 270 2.02 -16.60 26.41
CA VAL A 270 1.71 -16.68 27.84
C VAL A 270 0.22 -16.86 28.04
N THR A 271 -0.17 -17.91 28.76
CA THR A 271 -1.56 -18.17 29.14
C THR A 271 -1.71 -18.32 30.65
N PRO A 272 -2.74 -17.71 31.28
CA PRO A 272 -3.75 -16.81 30.71
C PRO A 272 -3.22 -15.39 30.42
N GLY A 273 -3.89 -14.64 29.52
CA GLY A 273 -3.66 -13.19 29.36
C GLY A 273 -3.11 -12.73 28.00
N GLY A 274 -2.78 -13.64 27.08
CA GLY A 274 -2.09 -13.28 25.84
C GLY A 274 -2.78 -12.24 24.95
N ALA A 275 -4.12 -12.18 24.88
CA ALA A 275 -4.83 -11.14 24.13
C ALA A 275 -4.64 -9.73 24.75
N ALA A 276 -4.67 -9.62 26.08
CA ALA A 276 -4.41 -8.36 26.76
C ALA A 276 -2.94 -7.94 26.60
N ASN A 277 -2.02 -8.90 26.66
CA ASN A 277 -0.59 -8.64 26.44
C ASN A 277 -0.29 -8.19 25.01
N GLN A 278 -0.91 -8.81 24.00
CA GLN A 278 -0.80 -8.36 22.61
C GLN A 278 -1.31 -6.92 22.44
N ALA A 279 -2.46 -6.61 23.03
CA ALA A 279 -3.00 -5.25 23.06
C ALA A 279 -2.06 -4.25 23.76
N THR A 280 -1.43 -4.64 24.87
CA THR A 280 -0.41 -3.82 25.55
C THR A 280 0.78 -3.53 24.64
N VAL A 281 1.39 -4.55 24.04
CA VAL A 281 2.55 -4.38 23.14
C VAL A 281 2.19 -3.49 21.96
N TYR A 282 1.00 -3.67 21.36
CA TYR A 282 0.58 -2.88 20.21
C TYR A 282 0.30 -1.43 20.60
N THR A 283 -0.24 -1.19 21.80
CA THR A 283 -0.39 0.16 22.35
C THR A 283 0.96 0.84 22.54
N GLU A 284 1.98 0.12 23.02
CA GLU A 284 3.33 0.64 23.16
C GLU A 284 3.98 0.94 21.80
N ILE A 285 3.80 0.07 20.80
CA ILE A 285 4.23 0.30 19.41
C ILE A 285 3.65 1.62 18.87
N PHE A 286 2.33 1.81 18.97
CA PHE A 286 1.71 3.04 18.46
C PHE A 286 2.07 4.28 19.29
N THR A 287 2.32 4.12 20.59
CA THR A 287 2.83 5.19 21.46
C THR A 287 4.23 5.62 21.00
N TRP A 288 5.12 4.67 20.70
CA TRP A 288 6.45 4.92 20.17
C TRP A 288 6.40 5.64 18.83
N LEU A 289 5.61 5.13 17.86
CA LEU A 289 5.43 5.78 16.55
C LEU A 289 4.84 7.21 16.68
N THR A 290 3.88 7.41 17.57
CA THR A 290 3.28 8.73 17.82
C THR A 290 4.27 9.68 18.49
N GLY A 291 5.14 9.17 19.37
CA GLY A 291 6.22 9.92 20.01
C GLY A 291 7.27 10.39 19.00
N GLN A 292 7.67 9.52 18.06
CA GLN A 292 8.55 9.88 16.94
C GLN A 292 7.95 11.03 16.12
N LYS A 293 6.68 10.91 15.74
CA LYS A 293 5.94 11.99 15.05
C LYS A 293 5.94 13.30 15.83
N SER A 294 5.63 13.26 17.12
CA SER A 294 5.43 14.45 17.95
C SER A 294 6.72 15.20 18.26
N SER A 295 7.87 14.51 18.23
CA SER A 295 9.19 15.10 18.41
C SER A 295 9.78 15.73 17.14
N GLY A 296 9.02 15.74 16.04
CA GLY A 296 9.53 16.13 14.71
C GLY A 296 10.53 15.12 14.13
N GLY A 297 10.62 13.93 14.74
CA GLY A 297 11.38 12.80 14.24
C GLY A 297 10.67 12.13 13.08
N LYS A 298 11.45 11.48 12.21
CA LYS A 298 10.93 10.55 11.21
C LYS A 298 10.30 9.36 11.94
N THR A 299 9.12 8.90 11.53
CA THR A 299 8.58 7.63 12.02
C THR A 299 9.27 6.46 11.35
N VAL A 300 9.29 5.30 12.01
CA VAL A 300 9.92 4.07 11.49
C VAL A 300 8.86 3.19 10.82
N PRO A 301 9.03 2.80 9.54
CA PRO A 301 8.21 1.79 8.90
C PRO A 301 8.33 0.47 9.64
N LEU A 302 7.19 -0.14 9.93
CA LEU A 302 7.14 -1.45 10.55
C LEU A 302 6.06 -2.33 9.94
N PHE A 303 6.24 -3.64 10.06
CA PHE A 303 5.24 -4.63 9.68
C PHE A 303 4.86 -5.47 10.90
N PHE A 304 3.56 -5.52 11.20
CA PHE A 304 3.05 -6.44 12.21
C PHE A 304 3.18 -7.88 11.71
N PHE A 305 3.74 -8.73 12.54
CA PHE A 305 3.77 -10.17 12.33
C PHE A 305 2.73 -10.81 13.25
N ASP A 306 1.67 -11.44 12.73
CA ASP A 306 1.32 -11.65 11.30
C ASP A 306 -0.12 -11.21 11.02
N ALA A 307 -0.58 -11.26 9.77
CA ALA A 307 -1.98 -10.95 9.47
C ALA A 307 -2.92 -11.91 10.22
N PHE A 308 -2.72 -13.22 10.08
CA PHE A 308 -3.63 -14.24 10.60
C PHE A 308 -2.97 -15.14 11.63
N ASP A 309 -3.77 -15.72 12.52
CA ASP A 309 -3.28 -16.78 13.40
C ASP A 309 -2.92 -18.04 12.62
N ARG A 310 -1.98 -18.81 13.17
CA ARG A 310 -1.32 -19.92 12.47
C ARG A 310 -1.55 -21.23 13.23
N PRO A 311 -2.74 -21.85 13.11
CA PRO A 311 -3.19 -22.94 13.98
C PRO A 311 -2.34 -24.22 13.91
N ALA A 312 -1.56 -24.41 12.84
CA ALA A 312 -0.69 -25.57 12.69
C ALA A 312 0.76 -25.33 13.15
N TYR A 313 1.09 -24.15 13.69
CA TYR A 313 2.40 -23.87 14.25
C TYR A 313 2.52 -24.33 15.73
N PRO A 314 3.75 -24.50 16.25
CA PRO A 314 3.97 -24.84 17.65
C PRO A 314 3.41 -23.77 18.62
N THR A 315 3.08 -24.19 19.84
CA THR A 315 2.68 -23.27 20.93
C THR A 315 3.72 -22.17 21.13
N GLY A 316 3.25 -20.93 21.25
CA GLY A 316 4.04 -19.70 21.27
C GLY A 316 4.23 -19.08 19.89
N GLN A 317 3.72 -19.71 18.83
CA GLN A 317 3.78 -19.19 17.45
C GLN A 317 2.41 -19.14 16.77
N ILE A 318 1.34 -19.63 17.42
CA ILE A 318 0.01 -19.70 16.82
C ILE A 318 -0.64 -18.31 16.76
N GLY A 319 -0.58 -17.59 17.88
CA GLY A 319 -1.41 -16.43 18.19
C GLY A 319 -0.88 -15.08 17.72
N PHE A 320 -0.01 -15.04 16.71
CA PHE A 320 0.61 -13.80 16.23
C PHE A 320 -0.31 -12.90 15.43
N GLY A 321 -1.39 -13.46 14.87
CA GLY A 321 -2.30 -12.76 13.99
C GLY A 321 -2.85 -11.48 14.61
N VAL A 322 -2.99 -10.43 13.80
CA VAL A 322 -3.84 -9.26 14.14
C VAL A 322 -5.31 -9.60 13.91
N TYR A 323 -5.56 -10.55 13.00
CA TYR A 323 -6.81 -11.27 12.82
C TYR A 323 -6.70 -12.62 13.53
N GLY A 324 -7.81 -13.11 14.08
CA GLY A 324 -7.88 -14.49 14.55
C GLY A 324 -7.76 -15.47 13.39
N GLU A 325 -7.84 -16.76 13.67
CA GLU A 325 -8.18 -17.77 12.68
C GLU A 325 -9.05 -18.78 13.41
N ASP A 326 -10.25 -19.01 12.93
CA ASP A 326 -11.00 -20.20 13.29
C ASP A 326 -11.02 -21.11 12.05
N SER A 327 -10.85 -22.41 12.24
CA SER A 327 -10.78 -23.38 11.14
C SER A 327 -12.09 -23.54 10.35
N SER A 328 -13.08 -22.66 10.56
CA SER A 328 -14.43 -22.74 9.99
C SER A 328 -14.91 -21.47 9.29
N SER A 329 -14.30 -20.30 9.52
CA SER A 329 -14.68 -19.03 8.95
C SER A 329 -13.51 -18.05 8.90
N GLN A 330 -13.40 -17.34 7.77
CA GLN A 330 -12.45 -16.25 7.65
C GLN A 330 -12.75 -15.18 8.69
N PRO A 331 -11.74 -14.58 9.32
CA PRO A 331 -11.95 -13.60 10.37
C PRO A 331 -12.69 -12.38 9.82
N THR A 332 -13.73 -11.94 10.52
CA THR A 332 -14.54 -10.79 10.13
C THR A 332 -14.11 -9.50 10.84
N GLY A 333 -12.80 -9.34 11.10
CA GLY A 333 -12.23 -8.16 11.74
C GLY A 333 -11.06 -8.45 12.68
N LEU A 334 -10.39 -7.37 13.11
CA LEU A 334 -9.27 -7.42 14.07
C LEU A 334 -9.65 -8.16 15.36
N LYS A 335 -8.66 -8.81 15.98
CA LYS A 335 -8.84 -9.46 17.29
C LYS A 335 -9.39 -8.49 18.34
N PRO A 336 -10.15 -9.01 19.33
CA PRO A 336 -10.70 -8.20 20.41
C PRO A 336 -9.64 -7.31 21.07
N GLY A 337 -9.94 -6.02 21.20
CA GLY A 337 -9.04 -5.02 21.79
C GLY A 337 -8.13 -4.31 20.79
N LEU A 338 -7.85 -4.89 19.61
CA LEU A 338 -6.99 -4.25 18.61
C LEU A 338 -7.71 -3.17 17.81
N ALA A 339 -9.02 -3.31 17.54
CA ALA A 339 -9.78 -2.34 16.75
C ALA A 339 -9.76 -0.90 17.32
N THR A 340 -9.61 -0.74 18.64
CA THR A 340 -9.50 0.57 19.30
C THR A 340 -8.07 1.09 19.39
N ILE A 341 -7.08 0.25 19.08
CA ILE A 341 -5.65 0.55 19.18
C ILE A 341 -5.12 1.08 17.85
N PHE A 342 -5.53 0.47 16.73
CA PHE A 342 -5.10 0.86 15.38
C PHE A 342 -5.58 2.28 15.05
N PRO A 343 -4.67 3.27 14.97
CA PRO A 343 -5.06 4.63 14.67
C PRO A 343 -5.56 4.76 13.23
N ALA A 344 -6.55 5.61 12.97
CA ALA A 344 -7.06 5.86 11.61
C ALA A 344 -5.99 6.32 10.59
N TRP A 345 -4.81 6.78 11.03
CA TRP A 345 -3.73 7.12 10.13
C TRP A 345 -2.98 5.91 9.56
N THR A 346 -3.10 4.70 10.13
CA THR A 346 -2.39 3.51 9.61
C THR A 346 -2.92 3.04 8.27
N THR A 347 -4.19 3.37 7.97
CA THR A 347 -4.85 3.13 6.68
C THR A 347 -4.79 4.33 5.74
N LYS A 348 -4.42 5.52 6.25
CA LYS A 348 -4.45 6.76 5.49
C LYS A 348 -3.17 6.90 4.67
N ALA A 349 -3.32 6.98 3.34
CA ALA A 349 -2.20 7.34 2.48
C ALA A 349 -1.67 8.73 2.88
N VAL A 350 -0.38 8.97 2.67
CA VAL A 350 0.21 10.31 2.78
C VAL A 350 -0.69 11.32 2.05
N THR A 351 -1.32 12.22 2.80
CA THR A 351 -2.48 13.05 2.39
C THR A 351 -2.15 14.54 2.27
N SER A 352 -0.88 14.92 2.35
CA SER A 352 -0.49 16.29 2.00
C SER A 352 -0.30 16.44 0.49
N ALA A 353 -1.42 16.50 -0.24
CA ALA A 353 -1.44 16.78 -1.67
C ALA A 353 -0.53 17.97 -2.01
N THR A 354 0.20 17.90 -3.11
CA THR A 354 1.20 18.89 -3.53
C THR A 354 0.68 19.73 -4.70
N LYS A 355 1.44 19.91 -5.77
CA LYS A 355 0.96 20.53 -7.02
C LYS A 355 1.35 19.64 -8.21
N HIS A 356 1.58 18.37 -7.91
CA HIS A 356 1.99 17.33 -8.84
C HIS A 356 0.89 16.28 -8.87
N SER A 357 0.79 15.57 -9.98
CA SER A 357 -0.09 14.40 -10.11
C SER A 357 0.14 13.37 -9.02
N GLU A 358 -0.90 13.06 -8.28
CA GLU A 358 -0.89 12.23 -7.07
C GLU A 358 -2.00 11.19 -7.07
N SER A 359 -1.91 10.23 -6.15
CA SER A 359 -3.01 9.33 -5.83
C SER A 359 -3.36 9.47 -4.36
N LEU A 360 -4.57 9.97 -4.10
CA LEU A 360 -5.07 10.35 -2.78
C LEU A 360 -6.24 9.46 -2.41
N TYR A 361 -6.23 8.94 -1.18
CA TYR A 361 -7.20 7.96 -0.72
C TYR A 361 -7.78 8.39 0.63
N GLY A 362 -9.11 8.31 0.74
CA GLY A 362 -9.88 8.40 1.98
C GLY A 362 -9.88 7.06 2.71
N ASP A 363 -10.75 6.93 3.69
CA ASP A 363 -10.97 5.73 4.49
C ASP A 363 -12.45 5.31 4.49
N ARG A 364 -12.98 4.72 5.57
CA ARG A 364 -14.40 4.33 5.66
C ARG A 364 -15.27 5.40 6.36
N SER A 365 -14.66 6.50 6.76
CA SER A 365 -15.27 7.61 7.49
C SER A 365 -15.59 8.77 6.54
N HIS A 366 -16.09 9.88 7.08
CA HIS A 366 -16.29 11.09 6.28
C HIS A 366 -14.97 11.83 6.03
N ASP A 367 -14.45 11.78 4.81
CA ASP A 367 -13.21 12.42 4.41
C ASP A 367 -13.39 13.80 3.76
N VAL A 368 -12.31 14.58 3.82
CA VAL A 368 -12.17 15.82 3.06
C VAL A 368 -10.81 15.79 2.37
N ILE A 369 -10.79 15.54 1.05
CA ILE A 369 -9.58 15.43 0.24
C ILE A 369 -9.50 16.59 -0.74
N ARG A 370 -8.33 17.22 -0.83
CA ARG A 370 -8.07 18.38 -1.70
C ARG A 370 -6.77 18.15 -2.46
N ALA A 371 -6.85 17.82 -3.74
CA ALA A 371 -5.73 17.35 -4.56
C ALA A 371 -4.82 18.48 -5.10
N LYS A 372 -5.38 19.68 -5.23
CA LYS A 372 -4.69 20.95 -5.54
C LYS A 372 -4.38 21.17 -7.01
N ALA A 373 -3.26 20.69 -7.51
CA ALA A 373 -2.91 20.92 -8.91
C ALA A 373 -2.17 19.70 -9.42
N GLY A 374 -2.28 19.42 -10.71
CA GLY A 374 -1.77 18.19 -11.30
C GLY A 374 -2.93 17.29 -11.72
N ASP A 375 -2.61 16.26 -12.49
CA ASP A 375 -3.60 15.27 -12.92
C ASP A 375 -3.69 14.19 -11.83
N ASP A 376 -4.68 14.28 -10.94
CA ASP A 376 -4.75 13.51 -9.70
C ASP A 376 -5.75 12.33 -9.77
N ILE A 377 -5.50 11.30 -8.96
CA ILE A 377 -6.47 10.24 -8.70
C ILE A 377 -6.94 10.38 -7.25
N VAL A 378 -8.25 10.56 -7.02
CA VAL A 378 -8.83 10.78 -5.70
C VAL A 378 -9.90 9.74 -5.41
N LEU A 379 -9.73 8.91 -4.37
CA LEU A 379 -10.69 7.87 -3.99
C LEU A 379 -11.22 8.14 -2.58
N GLY A 380 -12.54 8.28 -2.39
CA GLY A 380 -13.18 8.42 -1.07
C GLY A 380 -13.24 7.12 -0.28
N LEU A 381 -13.53 6.01 -0.98
CA LEU A 381 -13.74 4.65 -0.46
C LEU A 381 -15.09 4.48 0.24
N GLY A 382 -15.20 4.70 1.55
CA GLY A 382 -16.44 4.53 2.29
C GLY A 382 -16.75 5.76 3.12
N GLY A 383 -18.02 6.04 3.38
CA GLY A 383 -18.41 7.23 4.14
C GLY A 383 -19.08 8.26 3.25
N GLY A 384 -19.25 9.48 3.76
CA GLY A 384 -19.86 10.56 3.00
C GLY A 384 -18.86 11.67 2.83
N ASP A 385 -18.19 11.68 1.69
CA ASP A 385 -16.91 12.37 1.50
C ASP A 385 -17.06 13.71 0.80
N LYS A 386 -16.02 14.53 0.91
CA LYS A 386 -15.85 15.75 0.13
C LYS A 386 -14.53 15.69 -0.60
N LEU A 387 -14.59 15.39 -1.89
CA LEU A 387 -13.44 15.14 -2.75
C LEU A 387 -13.29 16.30 -3.73
N PHE A 388 -12.12 16.94 -3.74
CA PHE A 388 -11.84 18.10 -4.58
C PHE A 388 -10.56 17.87 -5.38
N GLY A 389 -10.64 17.76 -6.71
CA GLY A 389 -9.48 17.66 -7.59
C GLY A 389 -8.69 18.98 -7.67
N GLN A 390 -9.44 20.07 -7.82
CA GLN A 390 -9.01 21.47 -7.97
C GLN A 390 -8.45 21.83 -9.34
N GLY A 391 -7.38 21.25 -9.86
CA GLY A 391 -6.82 21.74 -11.12
C GLY A 391 -5.91 20.77 -11.84
N GLY A 392 -6.27 20.39 -13.05
CA GLY A 392 -5.59 19.36 -13.83
C GLY A 392 -6.64 18.43 -14.44
N PHE A 393 -6.23 17.30 -14.99
CA PHE A 393 -7.14 16.22 -15.38
C PHE A 393 -7.27 15.25 -14.21
N ASP A 394 -8.37 15.33 -13.46
CA ASP A 394 -8.55 14.56 -12.23
C ASP A 394 -9.49 13.37 -12.43
N LEU A 395 -9.16 12.23 -11.81
CA LEU A 395 -10.04 11.06 -11.68
C LEU A 395 -10.51 10.95 -10.23
N ILE A 396 -11.79 11.25 -9.98
CA ILE A 396 -12.37 11.30 -8.64
C ILE A 396 -13.44 10.21 -8.48
N MET A 397 -13.27 9.32 -7.50
CA MET A 397 -14.20 8.23 -7.19
C MET A 397 -14.69 8.30 -5.74
N GLY A 398 -15.99 8.55 -5.53
CA GLY A 398 -16.63 8.54 -4.20
C GLY A 398 -16.70 7.15 -3.58
N ASN A 399 -16.94 6.14 -4.43
CA ASN A 399 -17.14 4.73 -4.09
C ASN A 399 -18.40 4.46 -3.25
N GLY A 400 -18.44 4.78 -1.97
CA GLY A 400 -19.51 4.29 -1.11
C GLY A 400 -19.94 5.25 -0.02
N GLY A 401 -21.09 5.87 -0.18
CA GLY A 401 -21.90 6.42 0.89
C GLY A 401 -22.70 7.63 0.44
N ARG A 402 -22.29 8.86 0.74
CA ARG A 402 -23.01 10.05 0.26
C ARG A 402 -22.02 11.17 0.02
N ASP A 403 -21.55 11.26 -1.20
CA ASP A 403 -20.33 11.98 -1.50
C ASP A 403 -20.62 13.32 -2.20
N HIS A 404 -19.68 14.23 -2.07
CA HIS A 404 -19.60 15.48 -2.79
C HIS A 404 -18.29 15.51 -3.55
N LEU A 405 -18.37 15.30 -4.86
CA LEU A 405 -17.24 15.28 -5.78
C LEU A 405 -17.23 16.61 -6.52
N LYS A 406 -16.08 17.28 -6.51
CA LYS A 406 -15.84 18.47 -7.32
C LYS A 406 -14.53 18.33 -8.11
N GLY A 407 -14.62 18.30 -9.44
CA GLY A 407 -13.47 18.19 -10.34
C GLY A 407 -12.55 19.40 -10.17
N GLY A 408 -13.02 20.57 -10.59
CA GLY A 408 -12.33 21.83 -10.40
C GLY A 408 -12.07 22.53 -11.72
N LYS A 409 -10.83 22.60 -12.16
CA LYS A 409 -10.44 23.15 -13.46
C LYS A 409 -9.77 22.06 -14.26
N GLY A 410 -10.21 21.85 -15.49
CA GLY A 410 -9.62 20.85 -16.38
C GLY A 410 -10.71 19.96 -16.95
N MET A 411 -10.32 18.85 -17.56
CA MET A 411 -11.30 17.85 -17.99
C MET A 411 -11.23 16.73 -16.95
N ASP A 412 -12.25 16.58 -16.14
CA ASP A 412 -12.24 15.68 -14.99
C ASP A 412 -13.16 14.47 -15.23
N MET A 413 -12.86 13.36 -14.56
CA MET A 413 -13.67 12.15 -14.53
C MET A 413 -14.18 11.91 -13.11
N LEU A 414 -15.49 12.04 -12.89
CA LEU A 414 -16.11 11.87 -11.58
C LEU A 414 -17.02 10.62 -11.58
N ASP A 415 -16.83 9.74 -10.60
CA ASP A 415 -17.71 8.58 -10.33
C ASP A 415 -18.20 8.59 -8.89
N GLY A 416 -19.51 8.80 -8.68
CA GLY A 416 -20.15 8.82 -7.37
C GLY A 416 -20.17 7.46 -6.68
N GLY A 417 -20.21 6.35 -7.43
CA GLY A 417 -20.26 5.01 -6.86
C GLY A 417 -21.64 4.62 -6.30
N ARG A 418 -21.72 4.25 -5.02
CA ARG A 418 -22.96 3.88 -4.33
C ARG A 418 -23.33 5.01 -3.38
N GLY A 419 -24.54 5.54 -3.46
CA GLY A 419 -24.90 6.62 -2.57
C GLY A 419 -25.97 7.56 -3.06
N LYS A 420 -25.95 8.78 -2.54
CA LYS A 420 -26.78 9.87 -3.06
C LYS A 420 -25.85 11.03 -3.31
N ASP A 421 -25.17 10.96 -4.44
CA ASP A 421 -23.93 11.69 -4.61
C ASP A 421 -24.19 13.02 -5.32
N LEU A 422 -23.34 14.00 -5.03
CA LEU A 422 -23.35 15.30 -5.69
C LEU A 422 -22.06 15.40 -6.52
N LEU A 423 -22.22 15.52 -7.83
CA LEU A 423 -21.12 15.62 -8.78
C LEU A 423 -21.13 17.02 -9.42
N ASP A 424 -20.03 17.74 -9.25
CA ASP A 424 -19.79 19.07 -9.79
C ASP A 424 -18.49 19.03 -10.59
N GLY A 425 -18.57 18.90 -11.91
CA GLY A 425 -17.38 18.87 -12.77
C GLY A 425 -16.48 20.09 -12.53
N GLY A 426 -17.11 21.27 -12.45
CA GLY A 426 -16.39 22.52 -12.31
C GLY A 426 -16.29 23.19 -13.65
N GLY A 427 -15.08 23.54 -14.07
CA GLY A 427 -14.86 24.18 -15.36
C GLY A 427 -13.91 23.39 -16.25
N GLY A 428 -14.31 23.28 -17.51
CA GLY A 428 -13.73 22.39 -18.52
C GLY A 428 -14.70 21.23 -18.79
N ASP A 429 -14.48 20.49 -19.87
CA ASP A 429 -15.46 19.51 -20.34
C ASP A 429 -15.32 18.21 -19.56
N ASP A 430 -16.18 18.00 -18.56
CA ASP A 430 -16.06 16.92 -17.58
C ASP A 430 -16.90 15.69 -17.95
N THR A 431 -16.54 14.53 -17.41
CA THR A 431 -17.34 13.29 -17.52
C THR A 431 -17.79 12.83 -16.14
N MET A 432 -19.10 12.70 -15.95
CA MET A 432 -19.72 12.36 -14.68
C MET A 432 -20.54 11.06 -14.77
N ARG A 433 -20.35 10.20 -13.77
CA ARG A 433 -21.11 8.97 -13.55
C ARG A 433 -21.69 8.98 -12.14
N GLY A 434 -23.00 8.96 -12.02
CA GLY A 434 -23.68 8.99 -10.71
C GLY A 434 -23.60 7.64 -9.99
N GLY A 435 -23.72 6.54 -10.73
CA GLY A 435 -23.70 5.20 -10.16
C GLY A 435 -25.04 4.81 -9.52
N LYS A 436 -24.98 4.10 -8.38
CA LYS A 436 -26.16 3.60 -7.69
C LYS A 436 -26.64 4.61 -6.64
N GLY A 437 -27.82 5.15 -6.87
CA GLY A 437 -28.73 5.59 -5.82
C GLY A 437 -29.56 6.75 -6.33
N ARG A 438 -29.52 7.91 -5.70
CA ARG A 438 -30.18 9.10 -6.27
C ARG A 438 -29.18 10.23 -6.30
N ASP A 439 -28.68 10.50 -7.49
CA ASP A 439 -27.50 11.32 -7.68
C ASP A 439 -27.90 12.68 -8.24
N THR A 440 -27.05 13.67 -8.02
CA THR A 440 -27.25 15.05 -8.45
C THR A 440 -26.05 15.51 -9.25
N PHE A 441 -26.26 15.86 -10.50
CA PHE A 441 -25.25 16.43 -11.39
C PHE A 441 -25.42 17.95 -11.42
N VAL A 442 -24.35 18.70 -11.15
CA VAL A 442 -24.38 20.16 -11.22
C VAL A 442 -24.17 20.59 -12.66
N LEU A 443 -25.05 21.45 -13.15
CA LEU A 443 -24.88 22.16 -14.41
C LEU A 443 -24.49 23.60 -14.12
N SER A 444 -23.53 24.12 -14.88
CA SER A 444 -23.05 25.50 -14.77
C SER A 444 -23.04 26.19 -16.13
N ASP A 445 -23.11 27.52 -16.15
CA ASP A 445 -23.03 28.34 -17.36
C ASP A 445 -21.66 29.03 -17.42
N ASP A 446 -20.61 28.23 -17.53
CA ASP A 446 -19.22 28.70 -17.58
C ASP A 446 -18.53 28.48 -18.93
N GLY A 447 -19.29 27.95 -19.91
CA GLY A 447 -18.84 27.68 -21.27
C GLY A 447 -18.24 26.28 -21.48
N SER A 448 -18.21 25.44 -20.46
CA SER A 448 -17.90 24.01 -20.58
C SER A 448 -19.10 23.20 -21.09
N ILE A 449 -18.81 22.01 -21.60
CA ILE A 449 -19.82 21.01 -21.99
C ILE A 449 -19.54 19.71 -21.25
N ASP A 450 -20.34 19.43 -20.23
CA ASP A 450 -20.21 18.21 -19.44
C ASP A 450 -20.89 17.01 -20.10
N THR A 451 -20.39 15.81 -19.81
CA THR A 451 -20.98 14.54 -20.24
C THR A 451 -21.47 13.74 -19.04
N VAL A 452 -22.73 13.33 -19.02
CA VAL A 452 -23.29 12.42 -18.01
C VAL A 452 -23.54 11.04 -18.62
N VAL A 453 -22.97 10.01 -18.03
CA VAL A 453 -22.85 8.68 -18.66
C VAL A 453 -23.99 7.73 -18.29
N ASP A 454 -24.59 7.87 -17.11
CA ASP A 454 -25.55 6.89 -16.56
C ASP A 454 -26.78 7.51 -15.90
N PHE A 455 -27.26 8.64 -16.41
CA PHE A 455 -28.47 9.30 -15.90
C PHE A 455 -29.68 8.37 -15.90
N ARG A 456 -30.39 8.27 -14.76
CA ARG A 456 -31.62 7.49 -14.62
C ARG A 456 -32.82 8.39 -14.38
N ASP A 457 -33.68 8.45 -15.38
CA ASP A 457 -34.97 9.14 -15.34
C ASP A 457 -35.81 8.76 -14.10
N GLY A 458 -36.43 9.76 -13.49
CA GLY A 458 -37.23 9.65 -12.27
C GLY A 458 -36.45 9.34 -10.99
N ILE A 459 -35.15 9.08 -11.10
CA ILE A 459 -34.25 8.82 -9.98
C ILE A 459 -33.31 10.00 -9.80
N ASP A 460 -32.39 10.20 -10.74
CA ASP A 460 -31.32 11.20 -10.66
C ASP A 460 -31.84 12.60 -10.98
N ARG A 461 -31.07 13.63 -10.66
CA ARG A 461 -31.47 15.03 -10.81
C ARG A 461 -30.33 15.92 -11.25
N PHE A 462 -30.69 17.12 -11.72
CA PHE A 462 -29.76 18.18 -12.04
C PHE A 462 -29.90 19.36 -11.08
N ALA A 463 -28.77 19.87 -10.61
CA ALA A 463 -28.67 21.11 -9.86
C ALA A 463 -28.20 22.24 -10.77
N LEU A 464 -28.98 23.32 -10.83
CA LEU A 464 -28.65 24.51 -11.62
C LEU A 464 -27.80 25.48 -10.78
N SER A 465 -26.58 25.74 -11.24
CA SER A 465 -25.65 26.71 -10.65
C SER A 465 -25.44 27.93 -11.56
N GLY A 466 -24.58 28.88 -11.17
CA GLY A 466 -24.16 29.99 -12.06
C GLY A 466 -25.27 30.98 -12.48
N GLY A 467 -26.44 30.96 -11.84
CA GLY A 467 -27.58 31.80 -12.22
C GLY A 467 -28.50 31.21 -13.29
N LEU A 468 -28.24 29.96 -13.71
CA LEU A 468 -29.12 29.17 -14.56
C LEU A 468 -30.54 29.09 -13.98
N LYS A 469 -31.54 29.09 -14.87
CA LYS A 469 -32.96 28.98 -14.50
C LYS A 469 -33.67 27.96 -15.38
N THR A 470 -34.58 27.19 -14.77
CA THR A 470 -35.38 26.18 -15.49
C THR A 470 -36.17 26.75 -16.68
N GLY A 471 -36.49 28.04 -16.66
CA GLY A 471 -37.18 28.73 -17.75
C GLY A 471 -36.36 28.90 -19.04
N GLY A 472 -35.02 28.82 -18.98
CA GLY A 472 -34.14 28.97 -20.14
C GLY A 472 -33.56 27.66 -20.69
N LEU A 473 -33.93 26.52 -20.09
CA LEU A 473 -33.47 25.21 -20.53
C LEU A 473 -34.25 24.73 -21.77
N ALA A 474 -33.54 24.09 -22.69
CA ALA A 474 -34.08 23.35 -23.81
C ALA A 474 -33.41 21.97 -23.89
N PHE A 475 -34.12 20.98 -24.43
CA PHE A 475 -33.63 19.61 -24.59
C PHE A 475 -33.70 19.22 -26.06
N GLU A 476 -32.56 18.88 -26.65
CA GLU A 476 -32.43 18.51 -28.06
C GLU A 476 -31.86 17.10 -28.19
N GLN A 477 -32.39 16.32 -29.14
CA GLN A 477 -31.90 14.97 -29.38
C GLN A 477 -30.70 15.04 -30.33
N ALA A 478 -29.57 14.45 -29.92
CA ALA A 478 -28.35 14.33 -30.71
C ALA A 478 -27.99 12.84 -30.88
N GLY A 479 -28.48 12.22 -31.95
CA GLY A 479 -28.28 10.78 -32.16
C GLY A 479 -28.96 9.95 -31.07
N ALA A 480 -28.18 9.16 -30.33
CA ALA A 480 -28.67 8.35 -29.21
C ALA A 480 -28.66 9.09 -27.86
N ASP A 481 -28.18 10.34 -27.86
CA ASP A 481 -27.93 11.13 -26.65
C ASP A 481 -28.83 12.37 -26.63
N THR A 482 -28.97 13.00 -25.46
CA THR A 482 -29.72 14.25 -25.30
C THR A 482 -28.80 15.39 -24.91
N GLU A 483 -28.88 16.52 -25.61
CA GLU A 483 -28.23 17.76 -25.23
C GLU A 483 -29.16 18.62 -24.37
N ILE A 484 -28.68 19.01 -23.19
CA ILE A 484 -29.30 20.05 -22.37
C ILE A 484 -28.67 21.38 -22.80
N ARG A 485 -29.52 22.32 -23.21
CA ARG A 485 -29.11 23.63 -23.73
C ARG A 485 -29.66 24.77 -22.89
N TYR A 486 -28.94 25.89 -22.84
CA TYR A 486 -29.38 27.15 -22.21
C TYR A 486 -29.19 28.33 -23.18
N HIS A 487 -30.30 29.01 -23.52
CA HIS A 487 -30.33 30.06 -24.56
C HIS A 487 -29.68 29.71 -25.91
N GLY A 488 -29.65 28.41 -26.26
CA GLY A 488 -29.12 27.90 -27.52
C GLY A 488 -27.74 27.26 -27.42
N GLU A 489 -26.98 27.53 -26.34
CA GLU A 489 -25.68 26.90 -26.10
C GLU A 489 -25.85 25.55 -25.39
N VAL A 490 -24.97 24.59 -25.67
CA VAL A 490 -24.98 23.27 -25.00
C VAL A 490 -24.34 23.43 -23.62
N LEU A 491 -25.03 22.95 -22.58
CA LEU A 491 -24.49 22.84 -21.22
C LEU A 491 -23.94 21.44 -20.94
N ALA A 492 -24.68 20.42 -21.37
CA ALA A 492 -24.30 19.04 -21.13
C ALA A 492 -24.88 18.08 -22.17
N VAL A 493 -24.18 16.97 -22.38
CA VAL A 493 -24.61 15.83 -23.18
C VAL A 493 -24.90 14.66 -22.24
N ILE A 494 -26.11 14.11 -22.31
CA ILE A 494 -26.55 12.99 -21.49
C ILE A 494 -26.61 11.75 -22.37
N LEU A 495 -25.70 10.81 -22.13
CA LEU A 495 -25.51 9.65 -23.01
C LEU A 495 -26.66 8.65 -22.92
N ALA A 496 -26.99 8.05 -24.05
CA ALA A 496 -27.99 6.97 -24.16
C ALA A 496 -29.36 7.33 -23.56
N THR A 497 -29.80 8.57 -23.74
CA THR A 497 -31.10 9.07 -23.27
C THR A 497 -31.95 9.65 -24.40
N ASP A 498 -33.26 9.60 -24.21
CA ASP A 498 -34.24 10.29 -25.07
C ASP A 498 -34.66 11.61 -24.41
N LYS A 499 -34.74 12.68 -25.20
CA LYS A 499 -35.10 14.02 -24.70
C LYS A 499 -36.45 14.09 -23.99
N GLY A 500 -37.37 13.15 -24.27
CA GLY A 500 -38.67 13.04 -23.62
C GLY A 500 -38.61 12.55 -22.17
N GLN A 501 -37.44 12.07 -21.72
CA GLN A 501 -37.18 11.68 -20.34
C GLN A 501 -36.86 12.86 -19.42
N PHE A 502 -36.73 14.08 -19.96
CA PHE A 502 -36.39 15.26 -19.17
C PHE A 502 -37.59 16.20 -19.07
N ASP A 503 -37.93 16.59 -17.85
CA ASP A 503 -38.86 17.66 -17.57
C ASP A 503 -38.32 18.64 -16.52
N LYS A 504 -39.05 19.73 -16.27
CA LYS A 504 -38.58 20.79 -15.36
C LYS A 504 -38.47 20.36 -13.90
N GLY A 505 -39.07 19.23 -13.52
CA GLY A 505 -39.02 18.62 -12.20
C GLY A 505 -37.70 17.90 -11.91
N ASP A 506 -36.92 17.56 -12.95
CA ASP A 506 -35.58 16.97 -12.80
C ASP A 506 -34.54 18.01 -12.37
N PHE A 507 -34.87 19.30 -12.49
CA PHE A 507 -33.98 20.42 -12.25
C PHE A 507 -34.40 21.19 -10.99
N PHE A 508 -33.43 21.50 -10.15
CA PHE A 508 -33.63 22.39 -9.00
C PHE A 508 -32.48 23.38 -8.88
N HIS A 509 -32.72 24.48 -8.17
CA HIS A 509 -31.69 25.47 -7.91
C HIS A 509 -30.82 25.03 -6.74
N PHE A 510 -29.50 25.10 -6.94
CA PHE A 510 -28.53 24.80 -5.90
C PHE A 510 -28.47 25.90 -4.83
#